data_AF-A0A967VWR4-F1
#
_entry.id   AF-A0A967VWR4-F1
#
_cell.length_a   1.000
_cell.length_b   1.000
_cell.length_c   1.000
_cell.angle_alpha   90.00
_cell.angle_beta   90.00
_cell.angle_gamma   90.00
#
_symmetry.space_group_name_H-M   'P 1'
#
loop_
_entity.id
_entity.type
_entity.pdbx_description
1 polymer ?
#
loop_
_entity_poly.entity_id
_entity_poly.type
_entity_poly.pdbx_seq_one_letter_code
_entity_poly.pdbx_strand_id
1 'polypeptide(L)'
;WNYYQTEFISHNTNGLGQCVTPEGIYYYCGFSDALLNYDWRDLDARNYMIEVYEHWVNKFGIDGYRLDAYWGPHRKYGEQNMGIPVRESLKDIKPDILLLGEDDGTGVGTEVIYADRGAGLDAAYDSKLYFQAIRDFSFSTAGVNNLHSKLHNNGFYPGENSYFLRFMENQDEDRLTYIYDSFVKTMPIATTIFTAPG
;
A
#
# COMPACT_ATOMS: atom_id res chain seq x y z
N TRP A 1 -19.53 -21.15 -1.06
CA TRP A 1 -19.20 -19.83 -0.50
C TRP A 1 -18.08 -20.00 0.51
N ASN A 2 -16.83 -19.98 0.03
CA ASN A 2 -15.63 -20.05 0.85
C ASN A 2 -14.89 -18.71 0.75
N TYR A 3 -15.54 -17.64 1.20
CA TYR A 3 -15.01 -16.27 1.10
C TYR A 3 -13.79 -16.01 2.00
N TYR A 4 -13.50 -16.94 2.90
CA TYR A 4 -12.43 -16.80 3.88
C TYR A 4 -11.37 -17.87 3.68
N GLN A 5 -10.14 -17.49 3.99
CA GLN A 5 -8.98 -18.36 3.93
C GLN A 5 -9.08 -19.49 4.98
N THR A 6 -9.13 -20.74 4.53
CA THR A 6 -9.17 -21.93 5.41
C THR A 6 -7.89 -22.77 5.39
N GLU A 7 -6.85 -22.29 4.72
CA GLU A 7 -5.55 -22.97 4.64
C GLU A 7 -4.40 -22.03 4.99
N PHE A 8 -3.32 -22.59 5.53
CA PHE A 8 -2.12 -21.83 5.81
C PHE A 8 -1.38 -21.51 4.51
N ILE A 9 -1.10 -20.22 4.29
CA ILE A 9 -0.31 -19.75 3.14
C ILE A 9 0.91 -19.02 3.67
N SER A 10 2.10 -19.52 3.39
CA SER A 10 3.34 -18.88 3.81
C SER A 10 3.60 -17.61 2.99
N HIS A 11 3.79 -16.48 3.66
CA HIS A 11 4.12 -15.19 3.06
C HIS A 11 4.73 -14.27 4.12
N ASN A 12 5.30 -13.13 3.71
CA ASN A 12 5.74 -12.10 4.64
C ASN A 12 4.52 -11.38 5.24
N THR A 13 4.36 -11.49 6.56
CA THR A 13 3.22 -10.93 7.32
C THR A 13 3.50 -9.54 7.88
N ASN A 14 4.62 -8.91 7.54
CA ASN A 14 5.10 -7.67 8.18
C ASN A 14 5.19 -7.78 9.72
N GLY A 15 5.48 -8.98 10.23
CA GLY A 15 5.56 -9.23 11.68
C GLY A 15 4.21 -9.42 12.38
N LEU A 16 3.08 -9.34 11.67
CA LEU A 16 1.75 -9.53 12.26
C LEU A 16 1.43 -11.00 12.59
N GLY A 17 2.20 -11.96 12.07
CA GLY A 17 1.96 -13.40 12.28
C GLY A 17 0.69 -13.92 11.57
N GLN A 18 0.39 -15.21 11.73
CA GLN A 18 -0.83 -15.84 11.23
C GLN A 18 -1.46 -16.67 12.33
N CYS A 19 -2.75 -16.43 12.58
CA CYS A 19 -3.56 -17.10 13.58
C CYS A 19 -4.75 -17.78 12.91
N VAL A 20 -5.41 -18.68 13.64
CA VAL A 20 -6.55 -19.45 13.15
C VAL A 20 -7.67 -19.44 14.18
N THR A 21 -8.92 -19.30 13.73
CA THR A 21 -10.10 -19.43 14.60
C THR A 21 -10.37 -20.90 14.93
N PRO A 22 -11.22 -21.22 15.93
CA PRO A 22 -11.66 -22.59 16.19
C PRO A 22 -12.30 -23.29 14.97
N GLU A 23 -12.89 -22.52 14.06
CA GLU A 23 -13.52 -22.99 12.82
C GLU A 23 -12.51 -23.21 11.67
N GLY A 24 -11.22 -22.93 11.88
CA GLY A 24 -10.19 -23.12 10.87
C GLY A 24 -10.00 -21.95 9.91
N ILE A 25 -10.48 -20.75 10.25
CA ILE A 25 -10.33 -19.56 9.39
C ILE A 25 -9.08 -18.78 9.81
N TYR A 26 -8.25 -18.42 8.82
CA TYR A 26 -7.00 -17.71 9.06
C TYR A 26 -7.19 -16.20 9.13
N TYR A 27 -6.41 -15.53 9.98
CA TYR A 27 -6.33 -14.08 10.11
C TYR A 27 -4.92 -13.65 10.54
N TYR A 28 -4.59 -12.36 10.42
CA TYR A 28 -3.33 -11.81 10.93
C TYR A 28 -3.42 -11.62 12.45
N CYS A 29 -2.51 -12.23 13.22
CA CYS A 29 -2.58 -12.20 14.69
C CYS A 29 -2.52 -10.77 15.25
N GLY A 30 -1.69 -9.91 14.64
CA GLY A 30 -1.52 -8.51 15.05
C GLY A 30 -2.74 -7.63 14.80
N PHE A 31 -3.76 -8.13 14.10
CA PHE A 31 -5.08 -7.52 14.00
C PHE A 31 -6.00 -8.12 15.07
N SER A 32 -7.06 -8.82 14.66
CA SER A 32 -8.02 -9.50 15.54
C SER A 32 -8.71 -10.60 14.74
N ASP A 33 -9.23 -11.60 15.46
CA ASP A 33 -10.16 -12.61 14.93
C ASP A 33 -11.48 -12.04 14.40
N ALA A 34 -11.76 -10.75 14.63
CA ALA A 34 -12.83 -10.02 13.94
C ALA A 34 -12.49 -9.65 12.48
N LEU A 35 -11.21 -9.70 12.10
CA LEU A 35 -10.69 -9.36 10.76
C LEU A 35 -10.15 -10.60 10.07
N LEU A 36 -11.07 -11.45 9.62
CA LEU A 36 -10.77 -12.70 8.92
C LEU A 36 -10.17 -12.45 7.54
N ASN A 37 -9.20 -13.27 7.13
CA ASN A 37 -8.59 -13.12 5.82
C ASN A 37 -9.57 -13.52 4.71
N TYR A 38 -9.83 -12.57 3.80
CA TYR A 38 -10.60 -12.79 2.58
C TYR A 38 -9.83 -13.64 1.57
N ASP A 39 -10.44 -14.67 1.00
CA ASP A 39 -9.79 -15.54 0.01
C ASP A 39 -10.01 -15.02 -1.42
N TRP A 40 -9.04 -14.27 -1.92
CA TRP A 40 -9.06 -13.72 -3.28
C TRP A 40 -8.93 -14.77 -4.38
N ARG A 41 -8.64 -16.04 -4.06
CA ARG A 41 -8.57 -17.13 -5.05
C ARG A 41 -9.95 -17.70 -5.37
N ASP A 42 -10.90 -17.58 -4.44
CA ASP A 42 -12.29 -17.97 -4.65
C ASP A 42 -12.91 -16.97 -5.65
N LEU A 43 -13.42 -17.50 -6.77
CA LEU A 43 -13.91 -16.67 -7.87
C LEU A 43 -15.16 -15.87 -7.46
N ASP A 44 -16.05 -16.48 -6.67
CA ASP A 44 -17.26 -15.81 -6.20
C ASP A 44 -16.91 -14.70 -5.22
N ALA A 45 -15.93 -14.92 -4.33
CA ALA A 45 -15.43 -13.91 -3.42
C ALA A 45 -14.80 -12.74 -4.19
N ARG A 46 -13.86 -13.03 -5.09
CA ARG A 46 -13.20 -12.00 -5.90
C ARG A 46 -14.22 -11.13 -6.65
N ASN A 47 -15.16 -11.76 -7.35
CA ASN A 47 -16.17 -11.03 -8.11
C ASN A 47 -17.06 -10.18 -7.20
N TYR A 48 -17.47 -10.70 -6.06
CA TYR A 48 -18.26 -9.94 -5.09
C TYR A 48 -17.51 -8.70 -4.58
N MET A 49 -16.23 -8.82 -4.24
CA MET A 49 -15.45 -7.66 -3.80
C MET A 49 -15.22 -6.64 -4.92
N ILE A 50 -15.00 -7.11 -6.15
CA ILE A 50 -14.91 -6.24 -7.33
C ILE A 50 -16.22 -5.48 -7.54
N GLU A 51 -17.38 -6.15 -7.49
CA GLU A 51 -18.70 -5.51 -7.60
C GLU A 51 -18.91 -4.42 -6.53
N VAL A 52 -18.39 -4.63 -5.32
CA VAL A 52 -18.39 -3.59 -4.27
C VAL A 52 -17.59 -2.38 -4.71
N TYR A 53 -16.40 -2.56 -5.30
CA TYR A 53 -15.63 -1.42 -5.81
C TYR A 53 -16.33 -0.76 -7.01
N GLU A 54 -16.78 -1.52 -8.00
CA GLU A 54 -17.52 -0.99 -9.15
C GLU A 54 -18.74 -0.18 -8.73
N HIS A 55 -19.43 -0.59 -7.65
CA HIS A 55 -20.59 0.14 -7.13
C HIS A 55 -20.26 1.59 -6.81
N TRP A 56 -19.17 1.86 -6.07
CA TRP A 56 -18.88 3.23 -5.66
C TRP A 56 -18.44 4.11 -6.83
N VAL A 57 -17.69 3.53 -7.79
CA VAL A 57 -17.30 4.24 -9.01
C VAL A 57 -18.54 4.57 -9.85
N ASN A 58 -19.41 3.60 -10.12
CA ASN A 58 -20.61 3.83 -10.92
C ASN A 58 -21.63 4.75 -10.24
N LYS A 59 -21.81 4.62 -8.93
CA LYS A 59 -22.85 5.33 -8.18
C LYS A 59 -22.44 6.76 -7.84
N PHE A 60 -21.18 6.97 -7.46
CA PHE A 60 -20.70 8.24 -6.92
C PHE A 60 -19.60 8.90 -7.75
N GLY A 61 -19.08 8.21 -8.78
CA GLY A 61 -18.09 8.80 -9.68
C GLY A 61 -16.74 9.08 -9.03
N ILE A 62 -16.37 8.37 -7.96
CA ILE A 62 -15.11 8.59 -7.24
C ILE A 62 -13.89 8.50 -8.18
N ASP A 63 -12.82 9.19 -7.82
CA ASP A 63 -11.61 9.33 -8.64
C ASP A 63 -10.50 8.34 -8.26
N GLY A 64 -10.71 7.51 -7.24
CA GLY A 64 -9.70 6.55 -6.85
C GLY A 64 -10.02 5.74 -5.60
N TYR A 65 -9.18 4.75 -5.37
CA TYR A 65 -9.15 3.93 -4.17
C TYR A 65 -7.79 4.02 -3.49
N ARG A 66 -7.82 4.15 -2.16
CA ARG A 66 -6.73 3.77 -1.27
C ARG A 66 -7.05 2.36 -0.74
N LEU A 67 -6.36 1.35 -1.25
CA LEU A 67 -6.52 -0.04 -0.89
C LEU A 67 -5.74 -0.35 0.39
N ASP A 68 -6.47 -0.51 1.48
CA ASP A 68 -5.95 -0.88 2.80
C ASP A 68 -5.27 -2.25 2.77
N ALA A 69 -4.15 -2.37 3.48
CA ALA A 69 -3.34 -3.56 3.64
C ALA A 69 -3.10 -4.32 2.32
N TYR A 70 -2.91 -3.60 1.20
CA TYR A 70 -2.70 -4.18 -0.12
C TYR A 70 -1.61 -5.26 -0.11
N TRP A 71 -0.55 -5.01 0.65
CA TRP A 71 0.57 -5.93 0.89
C TRP A 71 0.13 -7.34 1.31
N GLY A 72 -0.99 -7.48 2.01
CA GLY A 72 -1.46 -8.77 2.54
C GLY A 72 -1.98 -9.69 1.42
N PRO A 73 -3.09 -9.32 0.75
CA PRO A 73 -3.65 -10.12 -0.33
C PRO A 73 -2.68 -10.40 -1.47
N HIS A 74 -1.95 -9.40 -1.98
CA HIS A 74 -1.13 -9.63 -3.17
C HIS A 74 0.13 -10.47 -2.87
N ARG A 75 0.75 -10.40 -1.67
CA ARG A 75 1.87 -11.32 -1.31
C ARG A 75 1.39 -12.74 -1.09
N LYS A 76 0.17 -12.89 -0.60
CA LYS A 76 -0.43 -14.17 -0.27
C LYS A 76 -0.98 -14.89 -1.49
N TYR A 77 -1.68 -14.16 -2.36
CA TYR A 77 -2.41 -14.70 -3.51
C TYR A 77 -1.79 -14.33 -4.85
N GLY A 78 -0.92 -13.33 -4.91
CA GLY A 78 -0.37 -12.79 -6.15
C GLY A 78 -1.29 -11.78 -6.83
N GLU A 79 -0.69 -10.92 -7.65
CA GLU A 79 -1.36 -9.87 -8.43
C GLU A 79 -2.48 -10.42 -9.33
N GLN A 80 -2.31 -11.64 -9.86
CA GLN A 80 -3.29 -12.32 -10.71
C GLN A 80 -4.63 -12.62 -10.00
N ASN A 81 -4.62 -12.61 -8.66
CA ASN A 81 -5.80 -12.93 -7.88
C ASN A 81 -6.48 -11.70 -7.27
N MET A 82 -5.79 -10.57 -7.16
CA MET A 82 -6.34 -9.35 -6.56
C MET A 82 -6.10 -8.13 -7.43
N GLY A 83 -4.85 -7.67 -7.51
CA GLY A 83 -4.50 -6.41 -8.16
C GLY A 83 -4.93 -6.30 -9.62
N ILE A 84 -4.59 -7.29 -10.44
CA ILE A 84 -4.88 -7.28 -11.88
C ILE A 84 -6.39 -7.32 -12.14
N PRO A 85 -7.19 -8.26 -11.57
CA PRO A 85 -8.63 -8.27 -11.77
C PRO A 85 -9.33 -6.99 -11.30
N VAL A 86 -8.94 -6.44 -10.15
CA VAL A 86 -9.49 -5.17 -9.64
C VAL A 86 -9.17 -4.03 -10.60
N ARG A 87 -7.93 -3.94 -11.07
CA ARG A 87 -7.52 -2.92 -12.02
C ARG A 87 -8.29 -3.00 -13.32
N GLU A 88 -8.36 -4.18 -13.92
CA GLU A 88 -9.02 -4.39 -15.22
C GLU A 88 -10.49 -3.97 -15.17
N SER A 89 -11.22 -4.40 -14.14
CA SER A 89 -12.63 -4.03 -13.94
C SER A 89 -12.79 -2.50 -13.76
N LEU A 90 -12.02 -1.89 -12.85
CA LEU A 90 -12.21 -0.48 -12.54
C LEU A 90 -11.76 0.46 -13.66
N LYS A 91 -10.69 0.11 -14.38
CA LYS A 91 -10.20 0.88 -15.53
C LYS A 91 -11.11 0.77 -16.75
N ASP A 92 -11.88 -0.32 -16.89
CA ASP A 92 -12.91 -0.44 -17.92
C ASP A 92 -14.06 0.56 -17.69
N ILE A 93 -14.45 0.76 -16.42
CA ILE A 93 -15.47 1.75 -16.04
C ILE A 93 -14.92 3.18 -16.15
N LYS A 94 -13.73 3.42 -15.61
CA LYS A 94 -13.11 4.75 -15.52
C LYS A 94 -11.60 4.64 -15.72
N PRO A 95 -11.08 4.86 -16.94
CA PRO A 95 -9.66 4.65 -17.26
C PRO A 95 -8.68 5.49 -16.44
N ASP A 96 -9.12 6.66 -15.95
CA ASP A 96 -8.32 7.61 -15.17
C ASP A 96 -8.45 7.44 -13.65
N ILE A 97 -9.18 6.42 -13.16
CA ILE A 97 -9.31 6.16 -11.72
C ILE A 97 -7.95 5.83 -11.09
N LEU A 98 -7.59 6.45 -9.96
CA LEU A 98 -6.33 6.18 -9.26
C LEU A 98 -6.44 4.94 -8.37
N LEU A 99 -5.54 3.97 -8.55
CA LEU A 99 -5.41 2.80 -7.67
C LEU A 99 -4.15 2.90 -6.81
N LEU A 100 -4.32 3.36 -5.57
CA LEU A 100 -3.28 3.52 -4.57
C LEU A 100 -3.29 2.36 -3.58
N GLY A 101 -2.21 1.59 -3.48
CA GLY A 101 -2.09 0.49 -2.53
C GLY A 101 -1.27 0.83 -1.30
N GLU A 102 -1.73 0.39 -0.12
CA GLU A 102 -0.89 0.31 1.07
C GLU A 102 0.04 -0.91 0.97
N ASP A 103 1.18 -0.70 0.35
CA ASP A 103 2.36 -1.55 0.36
C ASP A 103 3.61 -0.67 0.23
N ASP A 104 4.79 -1.23 0.45
CA ASP A 104 6.05 -0.54 0.20
C ASP A 104 6.19 -0.27 -1.30
N GLY A 105 6.01 0.99 -1.71
CA GLY A 105 6.17 1.42 -3.10
C GLY A 105 7.62 1.50 -3.56
N THR A 106 8.58 1.62 -2.63
CA THR A 106 10.02 1.79 -2.91
C THR A 106 10.88 0.66 -2.35
N GLY A 107 12.12 0.57 -2.83
CA GLY A 107 13.06 -0.49 -2.51
C GLY A 107 13.07 -1.63 -3.52
N VAL A 108 14.00 -2.57 -3.32
CA VAL A 108 14.23 -3.67 -4.28
C VAL A 108 13.02 -4.62 -4.31
N GLY A 109 12.52 -4.91 -5.51
CA GLY A 109 11.47 -5.89 -5.75
C GLY A 109 10.05 -5.35 -5.60
N THR A 110 9.87 -4.07 -5.26
CA THR A 110 8.54 -3.47 -5.12
C THR A 110 7.93 -3.09 -6.46
N GLU A 111 8.72 -3.06 -7.53
CA GLU A 111 8.25 -2.74 -8.88
C GLU A 111 7.12 -3.68 -9.35
N VAL A 112 7.04 -4.88 -8.79
CA VAL A 112 6.11 -5.95 -9.21
C VAL A 112 4.65 -5.66 -8.88
N ILE A 113 4.33 -4.64 -8.08
CA ILE A 113 2.95 -4.28 -7.70
C ILE A 113 2.33 -3.26 -8.66
N TYR A 114 3.16 -2.62 -9.49
CA TYR A 114 2.75 -1.52 -10.35
C TYR A 114 2.27 -1.98 -11.72
N ALA A 115 1.34 -1.21 -12.27
CA ALA A 115 0.78 -1.41 -13.61
C ALA A 115 1.84 -1.39 -14.71
N ASP A 116 2.90 -0.60 -14.57
CA ASP A 116 4.02 -0.59 -15.54
C ASP A 116 4.78 -1.92 -15.59
N ARG A 117 4.57 -2.80 -14.61
CA ARG A 117 5.07 -4.19 -14.58
C ARG A 117 3.96 -5.23 -14.76
N GLY A 118 2.76 -4.80 -15.17
CA GLY A 118 1.61 -5.68 -15.43
C GLY A 118 0.81 -6.05 -14.19
N ALA A 119 0.91 -5.28 -13.11
CA ALA A 119 0.19 -5.50 -11.84
C ALA A 119 -0.93 -4.48 -11.60
N GLY A 120 -1.51 -4.45 -10.39
CA GLY A 120 -2.74 -3.72 -10.10
C GLY A 120 -2.62 -2.20 -9.90
N LEU A 121 -1.51 -1.71 -9.34
CA LEU A 121 -1.46 -0.36 -8.77
C LEU A 121 -0.95 0.73 -9.72
N ASP A 122 -1.57 1.90 -9.63
CA ASP A 122 -1.01 3.16 -10.17
C ASP A 122 -0.10 3.85 -9.14
N ALA A 123 -0.32 3.65 -7.84
CA ALA A 123 0.52 4.25 -6.81
C ALA A 123 0.65 3.33 -5.59
N ALA A 124 1.74 3.49 -4.85
CA ALA A 124 1.91 2.84 -3.55
C ALA A 124 2.62 3.74 -2.55
N TYR A 125 2.41 3.50 -1.26
CA TYR A 125 2.99 4.27 -0.17
C TYR A 125 4.52 4.16 -0.16
N ASP A 126 5.23 5.29 -0.07
CA ASP A 126 6.67 5.29 0.18
C ASP A 126 6.98 5.13 1.68
N SER A 127 6.48 4.04 2.28
CA SER A 127 6.62 3.77 3.72
C SER A 127 8.08 3.63 4.14
N LYS A 128 8.95 3.13 3.25
CA LYS A 128 10.40 3.07 3.54
C LYS A 128 11.01 4.45 3.64
N LEU A 129 10.69 5.41 2.76
CA LEU A 129 11.14 6.80 2.91
C LEU A 129 10.64 7.37 4.24
N TYR A 130 9.37 7.15 4.56
CA TYR A 130 8.78 7.62 5.81
C TYR A 130 9.55 7.10 7.04
N PHE A 131 9.58 5.77 7.24
CA PHE A 131 10.18 5.16 8.42
C PHE A 131 11.70 5.28 8.49
N GLN A 132 12.39 5.32 7.34
CA GLN A 132 13.86 5.24 7.32
C GLN A 132 14.54 6.60 7.17
N ALA A 133 13.82 7.67 6.81
CA ALA A 133 14.43 8.99 6.62
C ALA A 133 13.59 10.17 7.11
N ILE A 134 12.26 10.11 7.04
CA ILE A 134 11.39 11.22 7.46
C ILE A 134 11.14 11.15 8.96
N ARG A 135 10.48 10.11 9.47
CA ARG A 135 10.03 10.03 10.86
C ARG A 135 11.14 10.30 11.86
N ASP A 136 12.29 9.67 11.64
CA ASP A 136 13.44 9.72 12.55
C ASP A 136 14.56 10.65 12.00
N PHE A 137 14.21 11.71 11.26
CA PHE A 137 15.18 12.63 10.66
C PHE A 137 16.07 13.29 11.73
N SER A 138 17.39 13.11 11.60
CA SER A 138 18.35 13.48 12.66
C SER A 138 18.80 14.95 12.66
N PHE A 139 18.30 15.78 11.74
CA PHE A 139 18.72 17.19 11.60
C PHE A 139 20.24 17.39 11.54
N SER A 140 20.92 16.45 10.88
CA SER A 140 22.37 16.43 10.70
C SER A 140 22.72 16.21 9.23
N THR A 141 23.98 16.41 8.85
CA THR A 141 24.48 16.06 7.51
C THR A 141 24.20 14.60 7.15
N ALA A 142 24.32 13.69 8.12
CA ALA A 142 24.01 12.27 7.91
C ALA A 142 22.51 12.06 7.62
N GLY A 143 21.63 12.78 8.32
CA GLY A 143 20.19 12.76 8.05
C GLY A 143 19.85 13.27 6.65
N VAL A 144 20.45 14.38 6.23
CA VAL A 144 20.29 14.93 4.87
C VAL A 144 20.74 13.94 3.80
N ASN A 145 21.92 13.33 3.97
CA ASN A 145 22.43 12.33 3.01
C ASN A 145 21.53 11.09 2.94
N ASN A 146 21.00 10.65 4.08
CA ASN A 146 20.07 9.52 4.12
C ASN A 146 18.74 9.87 3.43
N LEU A 147 18.17 11.04 3.70
CA LEU A 147 16.97 11.52 3.03
C LEU A 147 17.15 11.60 1.51
N HIS A 148 18.27 12.16 1.05
CA HIS A 148 18.62 12.20 -0.36
C HIS A 148 18.70 10.80 -0.97
N SER A 149 19.39 9.87 -0.31
CA SER A 149 19.53 8.48 -0.76
C SER A 149 18.18 7.76 -0.87
N LYS A 150 17.29 7.94 0.12
CA LYS A 150 15.95 7.33 0.11
C LYS A 150 15.04 7.93 -0.95
N LEU A 151 15.05 9.25 -1.12
CA LEU A 151 14.30 9.92 -2.20
C LEU A 151 14.77 9.48 -3.59
N HIS A 152 16.06 9.22 -3.75
CA HIS A 152 16.63 8.73 -5.00
C HIS A 152 16.26 7.26 -5.29
N ASN A 153 15.95 6.47 -4.25
CA ASN A 153 15.52 5.08 -4.36
C ASN A 153 16.40 4.23 -5.30
N ASN A 154 17.72 4.33 -5.16
CA ASN A 154 18.72 3.68 -6.04
C ASN A 154 18.55 4.00 -7.55
N GLY A 155 17.92 5.13 -7.89
CA GLY A 155 17.65 5.55 -9.26
C GLY A 155 16.40 4.91 -9.86
N PHE A 156 15.65 4.10 -9.10
CA PHE A 156 14.40 3.53 -9.54
C PHE A 156 13.25 4.53 -9.33
N TYR A 157 12.56 4.80 -10.44
CA TYR A 157 11.28 5.47 -10.49
C TYR A 157 10.30 4.57 -11.24
N PRO A 158 9.02 4.54 -10.85
CA PRO A 158 7.99 3.90 -11.63
C PRO A 158 7.93 4.47 -13.06
N GLY A 159 7.30 3.73 -13.97
CA GLY A 159 7.10 4.17 -15.35
C GLY A 159 6.02 5.26 -15.45
N GLU A 160 5.60 5.55 -16.68
CA GLU A 160 4.68 6.66 -16.97
C GLU A 160 3.29 6.50 -16.32
N ASN A 161 2.90 5.28 -15.94
CA ASN A 161 1.58 5.01 -15.38
C ASN A 161 1.62 4.73 -13.88
N SER A 162 2.77 4.89 -13.22
CA SER A 162 2.88 4.58 -11.80
C SER A 162 3.61 5.68 -11.00
N TYR A 163 3.27 5.79 -9.71
CA TYR A 163 3.71 6.89 -8.84
C TYR A 163 4.05 6.40 -7.42
N PHE A 164 4.89 7.17 -6.73
CA PHE A 164 5.14 6.97 -5.31
C PHE A 164 4.28 7.93 -4.50
N LEU A 165 3.41 7.42 -3.62
CA LEU A 165 2.80 8.30 -2.63
C LEU A 165 3.83 8.65 -1.56
N ARG A 166 4.43 9.83 -1.72
CA ARG A 166 5.33 10.42 -0.71
C ARG A 166 4.51 11.17 0.31
N PHE A 167 4.71 10.86 1.58
CA PHE A 167 3.94 11.42 2.67
C PHE A 167 4.82 11.75 3.87
N MET A 168 4.32 12.64 4.71
CA MET A 168 4.96 13.01 5.96
C MET A 168 4.42 12.25 7.16
N GLU A 169 3.14 11.92 7.15
CA GLU A 169 2.42 11.23 8.22
C GLU A 169 1.07 10.75 7.67
N ASN A 170 0.45 9.81 8.38
CA ASN A 170 -0.91 9.34 8.11
C ASN A 170 -1.62 9.08 9.46
N GLN A 171 -2.81 8.48 9.41
CA GLN A 171 -3.60 8.18 10.61
C GLN A 171 -3.06 7.04 11.48
N ASP A 172 -2.15 6.22 10.95
CA ASP A 172 -1.59 5.05 11.63
C ASP A 172 -0.31 5.38 12.40
N GLU A 173 0.16 6.63 12.29
CA GLU A 173 1.44 7.11 12.81
C GLU A 173 1.29 8.36 13.69
N ASP A 174 2.27 8.56 14.58
CA ASP A 174 2.36 9.79 15.38
C ASP A 174 2.62 11.02 14.50
N ARG A 175 2.10 12.17 14.92
CA ARG A 175 2.32 13.44 14.24
C ARG A 175 3.81 13.81 14.23
N LEU A 176 4.38 14.21 13.10
CA LEU A 176 5.79 14.62 13.02
C LEU A 176 6.11 15.83 13.89
N THR A 177 5.16 16.73 14.09
CA THR A 177 5.35 17.87 15.01
C THR A 177 5.58 17.40 16.44
N TYR A 178 4.96 16.29 16.84
CA TYR A 178 5.16 15.65 18.13
C TYR A 178 6.51 14.91 18.16
N ILE A 179 6.83 14.13 17.13
CA ILE A 179 8.10 13.37 17.06
C ILE A 179 9.33 14.31 17.05
N TYR A 180 9.29 15.40 16.28
CA TYR A 180 10.39 16.37 16.21
C TYR A 180 10.42 17.36 17.36
N ASP A 181 9.36 17.39 18.18
CA ASP A 181 9.11 18.38 19.23
C ASP A 181 9.22 19.83 18.70
N SER A 182 8.79 20.06 17.46
CA SER A 182 8.88 21.38 16.83
C SER A 182 8.13 21.46 15.50
N PHE A 183 7.23 22.45 15.39
CA PHE A 183 6.61 22.82 14.12
C PHE A 183 7.63 23.37 13.11
N VAL A 184 8.64 24.11 13.56
CA VAL A 184 9.63 24.71 12.66
C VAL A 184 10.48 23.63 11.98
N LYS A 185 10.76 22.53 12.68
CA LYS A 185 11.52 21.41 12.16
C LYS A 185 10.76 20.59 11.11
N THR A 186 9.43 20.62 11.07
CA THR A 186 8.67 19.90 10.03
C THR A 186 8.69 20.61 8.69
N MET A 187 8.80 21.94 8.67
CA MET A 187 8.81 22.75 7.44
C MET A 187 9.83 22.31 6.36
N PRO A 188 11.12 22.06 6.65
CA PRO A 188 12.07 21.62 5.63
C PRO A 188 11.71 20.24 5.05
N ILE A 189 11.14 19.35 5.86
CA ILE A 189 10.70 18.02 5.41
C ILE A 189 9.45 18.16 4.53
N ALA A 190 8.48 18.98 4.92
CA ALA A 190 7.31 19.29 4.10
C ALA A 190 7.72 19.86 2.75
N THR A 191 8.63 20.83 2.75
CA THR A 191 9.16 21.45 1.53
C THR A 191 9.84 20.41 0.64
N THR A 192 10.59 19.49 1.24
CA THR A 192 11.22 18.39 0.50
C THR A 192 10.15 17.53 -0.18
N ILE A 193 9.12 17.09 0.54
CA ILE A 193 8.07 16.23 -0.03
C ILE A 193 7.29 16.94 -1.14
N PHE A 194 6.93 18.22 -0.97
CA PHE A 194 6.24 19.00 -2.01
C PHE A 194 7.06 19.30 -3.27
N THR A 195 8.38 19.06 -3.23
CA THR A 195 9.28 19.31 -4.37
C THR A 195 9.86 18.04 -4.96
N ALA A 196 9.62 16.89 -4.33
CA ALA A 196 10.19 15.63 -4.74
C ALA A 196 9.23 14.90 -5.72
N PRO A 197 9.72 14.24 -6.78
CA PRO A 197 8.86 13.52 -7.73
C PRO A 197 8.05 12.39 -7.08
N GLY A 198 6.74 12.37 -7.25
CA GLY A 198 5.85 11.38 -6.67
C GLY A 198 4.41 11.84 -6.76
#